data_AF-A0A139DF88-F1
#
_entry.id   AF-A0A139DF88-F1
#
_cell.length_a   1.000
_cell.length_b   1.000
_cell.length_c   1.000
_cell.angle_alpha   90.00
_cell.angle_beta   90.00
_cell.angle_gamma   90.00
#
_symmetry.space_group_name_H-M   'P 1'
#
loop_
_entity.id
_entity.type
_entity.pdbx_description
1 polymer ?
#
loop_
_entity_poly.entity_id
_entity_poly.type
_entity_poly.pdbx_seq_one_letter_code
_entity_poly.pdbx_strand_id
1 'polypeptide(L)'
;MELTFRKYSWQLAPAALRDIRRQVFTDEQKVPPELEWDDTDEIADHYLAVTTDNIPIATARLFSTLEEVGHIGRMAVLPEYRGKGVGRALLCHLMTESAGRYSELQLSSQQHATGLYEGAGFHICSEVYQEAGIPHLSMRCLAPALASEAAPLRQAPLILGRDEESWLFDDQERMLGLMDSLAGQARQRLWLYDHILDHDFYDRARFRDLVSELARSHRLSDVRLLIHDDKTLVKRRHQLVELMRRVSSRLELRLVNTDYPSEDQPFMLVDREGLMHRHEFDKPQGFASFHGAGRIKLKEEAFQRMWDAARPSLELRQLPL
;
A
#
# COMPACT_ATOMS: atom_id res chain seq x y z
N MET A 1 2.28 7.37 28.77
CA MET A 1 3.73 7.48 29.00
C MET A 1 4.27 8.38 27.91
N GLU A 2 5.00 9.43 28.29
CA GLU A 2 5.65 10.31 27.33
C GLU A 2 6.97 9.69 26.87
N LEU A 3 7.25 9.79 25.57
CA LEU A 3 8.42 9.20 24.92
C LEU A 3 9.13 10.25 24.08
N THR A 4 10.45 10.26 24.16
CA THR A 4 11.32 10.99 23.23
C THR A 4 11.94 9.99 22.26
N PHE A 5 11.94 10.33 20.97
CA PHE A 5 12.60 9.53 19.96
C PHE A 5 13.95 10.15 19.59
N ARG A 6 15.00 9.33 19.50
CA ARG A 6 16.33 9.75 19.11
C ARG A 6 16.83 8.93 17.94
N LYS A 7 17.38 9.63 16.94
CA LYS A 7 17.90 9.07 15.70
C LYS A 7 19.43 9.03 15.74
N TYR A 8 20.03 7.93 15.27
CA TYR A 8 21.46 7.69 15.23
C TYR A 8 21.87 7.00 13.93
N SER A 9 23.09 7.28 13.46
CA SER A 9 23.78 6.35 12.56
C SER A 9 24.36 5.19 13.37
N TRP A 10 24.67 4.08 12.72
CA TRP A 10 25.19 2.89 13.40
C TRP A 10 26.46 3.12 14.22
N GLN A 11 27.38 3.95 13.71
CA GLN A 11 28.67 4.22 14.35
C GLN A 11 28.52 5.15 15.56
N LEU A 12 27.45 5.94 15.60
CA LEU A 12 27.13 6.87 16.70
C LEU A 12 26.05 6.32 17.64
N ALA A 13 25.48 5.15 17.34
CA ALA A 13 24.43 4.55 18.14
C ALA A 13 24.97 4.12 19.52
N PRO A 14 24.29 4.49 20.62
CA PRO A 14 24.72 4.11 21.96
C PRO A 14 24.57 2.59 22.17
N ALA A 15 25.34 2.04 23.11
CA ALA A 15 25.34 0.61 23.43
C ALA A 15 23.93 0.07 23.73
N ALA A 16 23.07 0.89 24.36
CA ALA A 16 21.69 0.57 24.67
C ALA A 16 20.88 0.05 23.47
N LEU A 17 21.16 0.54 22.25
CA LEU A 17 20.51 0.03 21.04
C LEU A 17 20.81 -1.44 20.80
N ARG A 18 22.09 -1.82 20.91
CA ARG A 18 22.54 -3.20 20.73
C ARG A 18 22.08 -4.07 21.89
N ASP A 19 22.05 -3.53 23.10
CA ASP A 19 21.61 -4.26 24.28
C ASP A 19 20.11 -4.61 24.22
N ILE A 20 19.25 -3.67 23.80
CA ILE A 20 17.81 -3.94 23.62
C ILE A 20 17.60 -5.03 22.55
N ARG A 21 18.29 -4.92 21.40
CA ARG A 21 18.22 -5.92 20.32
C ARG A 21 18.66 -7.31 20.80
N ARG A 22 19.81 -7.40 21.47
CA ARG A 22 20.32 -8.66 22.05
C ARG A 22 19.32 -9.26 23.02
N GLN A 23 18.78 -8.47 23.95
CA GLN A 23 17.85 -8.94 24.95
C GLN A 23 16.56 -9.50 24.33
N VAL A 24 16.00 -8.80 23.33
CA VAL A 24 14.72 -9.19 22.71
C VAL A 24 14.89 -10.31 21.66
N PHE A 25 15.83 -10.17 20.73
CA PHE A 25 15.97 -11.12 19.62
C PHE A 25 16.80 -12.34 20.01
N THR A 26 17.96 -12.14 20.63
CA THR A 26 18.86 -13.25 20.98
C THR A 26 18.46 -13.95 22.27
N ASP A 27 18.36 -13.20 23.38
CA ASP A 27 18.18 -13.80 24.71
C ASP A 27 16.75 -14.34 24.89
N GLU A 28 15.74 -13.61 24.44
CA GLU A 28 14.34 -13.99 24.55
C GLU A 28 13.86 -14.86 23.38
N GLN A 29 13.94 -14.35 22.15
CA GLN A 29 13.38 -15.04 20.96
C GLN A 29 14.30 -16.13 20.39
N LYS A 30 15.52 -16.27 20.90
CA LYS A 30 16.50 -17.29 20.48
C LYS A 30 16.92 -17.17 19.01
N VAL A 31 16.87 -15.97 18.45
CA VAL A 31 17.46 -15.68 17.14
C VAL A 31 18.98 -15.83 17.26
N PRO A 32 19.63 -16.63 16.38
CA PRO A 32 21.08 -16.79 16.39
C PRO A 32 21.80 -15.42 16.29
N PRO A 33 22.80 -15.13 17.15
CA PRO A 33 23.51 -13.85 17.14
C PRO A 33 24.07 -13.45 15.78
N GLU A 34 24.51 -14.41 14.98
CA GLU A 34 25.03 -14.21 13.63
C GLU A 34 24.00 -13.75 12.60
N LEU A 35 22.69 -13.93 12.88
CA LEU A 35 21.60 -13.46 12.02
C LEU A 35 21.04 -12.10 12.48
N GLU A 36 21.35 -11.67 13.69
CA GLU A 36 20.83 -10.42 14.25
C GLU A 36 21.48 -9.19 13.62
N TRP A 37 22.77 -9.27 13.32
CA TRP A 37 23.57 -8.19 12.76
C TRP A 37 23.78 -8.41 11.26
N ASP A 38 23.49 -7.41 10.44
CA ASP A 38 23.60 -7.51 8.99
C ASP A 38 24.18 -6.24 8.36
N ASP A 39 24.52 -6.32 7.07
CA ASP A 39 25.12 -5.20 6.32
C ASP A 39 24.19 -3.98 6.22
N THR A 40 22.88 -4.14 6.45
CA THR A 40 21.94 -3.01 6.41
C THR A 40 22.02 -2.16 7.66
N ASP A 41 22.60 -2.66 8.76
CA ASP A 41 22.82 -1.87 9.97
C ASP A 41 23.68 -0.64 9.69
N GLU A 42 24.69 -0.73 8.83
CA GLU A 42 25.61 0.38 8.50
C GLU A 42 24.93 1.53 7.74
N ILE A 43 23.91 1.24 6.93
CA ILE A 43 23.20 2.23 6.10
C ILE A 43 21.88 2.71 6.71
N ALA A 44 21.42 2.08 7.79
CA ALA A 44 20.14 2.38 8.40
C ALA A 44 20.18 3.61 9.30
N ASP A 45 19.07 4.33 9.32
CA ASP A 45 18.72 5.26 10.38
C ASP A 45 18.19 4.43 11.58
N HIS A 46 18.86 4.55 12.72
CA HIS A 46 18.53 3.81 13.94
C HIS A 46 17.78 4.69 14.93
N TYR A 47 16.68 4.18 15.49
CA TYR A 47 15.81 4.92 16.37
C TYR A 47 15.78 4.29 17.77
N LEU A 48 15.79 5.13 18.79
CA LEU A 48 15.56 4.77 20.18
C LEU A 48 14.36 5.51 20.74
N ALA A 49 13.44 4.78 21.37
CA ALA A 49 12.42 5.36 22.23
C ALA A 49 12.94 5.43 23.66
N VAL A 50 12.91 6.64 24.21
CA VAL A 50 13.50 6.97 25.52
C VAL A 50 12.41 7.54 26.43
N THR A 51 12.35 7.08 27.67
CA THR A 51 11.44 7.64 28.70
C THR A 51 11.87 9.06 29.11
N THR A 52 11.01 9.76 29.86
CA THR A 52 11.32 11.06 30.48
C THR A 52 12.54 11.02 31.39
N ASP A 53 12.81 9.86 32.02
CA ASP A 53 13.98 9.62 32.87
C ASP A 53 15.24 9.24 32.08
N ASN A 54 15.22 9.44 30.76
CA ASN A 54 16.32 9.16 29.83
C ASN A 54 16.70 7.67 29.72
N ILE A 55 15.74 6.76 29.97
CA ILE A 55 15.93 5.31 29.87
C ILE A 55 15.52 4.83 28.46
N PRO A 56 16.42 4.24 27.66
CA PRO A 56 16.06 3.61 26.38
C PRO A 56 15.27 2.33 26.61
N ILE A 57 14.11 2.20 25.96
CA ILE A 57 13.18 1.08 26.20
C ILE A 57 12.71 0.35 24.95
N ALA A 58 12.93 0.95 23.77
CA ALA A 58 12.63 0.34 22.49
C ALA A 58 13.55 0.86 21.41
N THR A 59 13.69 0.07 20.34
CA THR A 59 14.48 0.43 19.17
C THR A 59 13.82 -0.06 17.89
N ALA A 60 14.18 0.57 16.79
CA ALA A 60 13.84 0.17 15.44
C ALA A 60 14.90 0.73 14.48
N ARG A 61 14.94 0.20 13.26
CA ARG A 61 15.73 0.76 12.16
C ARG A 61 14.85 1.06 10.96
N LEU A 62 15.23 2.08 10.21
CA LEU A 62 14.65 2.46 8.93
C LEU A 62 15.78 2.60 7.92
N PHE A 63 15.72 1.86 6.82
CA PHE A 63 16.69 1.97 5.73
C PHE A 63 15.98 1.91 4.39
N SER A 64 16.72 2.17 3.31
CA SER A 64 16.18 2.09 1.96
C SER A 64 17.27 1.60 1.02
N THR A 65 16.93 0.64 0.17
CA THR A 65 17.82 0.14 -0.91
C THR A 65 17.42 0.71 -2.28
N LEU A 66 16.20 1.23 -2.39
CA LEU A 66 15.62 1.88 -3.57
C LEU A 66 14.96 3.17 -3.10
N GLU A 67 15.27 4.31 -3.72
CA GLU A 67 14.94 5.65 -3.19
C GLU A 67 13.46 5.84 -2.78
N GLU A 68 12.52 5.14 -3.42
CA GLU A 68 11.08 5.26 -3.13
C GLU A 68 10.55 4.35 -2.02
N VAL A 69 11.30 3.32 -1.61
CA VAL A 69 10.84 2.30 -0.66
C VAL A 69 11.68 2.32 0.61
N GLY A 70 11.02 2.50 1.75
CA GLY A 70 11.62 2.37 3.08
C GLY A 70 11.35 1.00 3.70
N HIS A 71 12.32 0.45 4.40
CA HIS A 71 12.23 -0.81 5.11
C HIS A 71 12.33 -0.57 6.61
N ILE A 72 11.28 -0.95 7.34
CA ILE A 72 11.26 -0.92 8.80
C ILE A 72 11.67 -2.30 9.31
N GLY A 73 12.62 -2.32 10.23
CA GLY A 73 13.12 -3.57 10.82
C GLY A 73 13.59 -3.39 12.25
N ARG A 74 14.01 -4.51 12.86
CA ARG A 74 14.60 -4.55 14.21
C ARG A 74 13.76 -3.81 15.26
N MET A 75 12.44 -3.81 15.09
CA MET A 75 11.48 -3.28 16.04
C MET A 75 11.49 -4.15 17.30
N ALA A 76 12.00 -3.61 18.40
CA ALA A 76 12.10 -4.31 19.67
C ALA A 76 11.67 -3.40 20.82
N VAL A 77 10.86 -3.94 21.73
CA VAL A 77 10.44 -3.28 22.98
C VAL A 77 10.80 -4.19 24.14
N LEU A 78 11.46 -3.63 25.15
CA LEU A 78 11.79 -4.36 26.37
C LEU A 78 10.52 -4.95 27.02
N PRO A 79 10.56 -6.20 27.54
CA PRO A 79 9.38 -6.89 28.07
C PRO A 79 8.56 -6.07 29.07
N GLU A 80 9.22 -5.35 29.98
CA GLU A 80 8.57 -4.55 31.02
C GLU A 80 7.75 -3.35 30.48
N TYR A 81 7.96 -2.99 29.21
CA TYR A 81 7.34 -1.83 28.55
C TYR A 81 6.33 -2.22 27.46
N ARG A 82 6.12 -3.52 27.23
CA ARG A 82 5.11 -4.03 26.28
C ARG A 82 3.69 -3.78 26.79
N GLY A 83 2.73 -3.71 25.86
CA GLY A 83 1.33 -3.40 26.18
C GLY A 83 1.06 -1.95 26.61
N LYS A 84 2.09 -1.09 26.69
CA LYS A 84 1.98 0.32 27.09
C LYS A 84 1.96 1.30 25.90
N GLY A 85 1.76 0.79 24.68
CA GLY A 85 1.70 1.60 23.46
C GLY A 85 3.06 2.01 22.86
N VAL A 86 4.19 1.58 23.44
CA VAL A 86 5.55 1.97 22.99
C VAL A 86 5.82 1.60 21.54
N GLY A 87 5.51 0.36 21.14
CA GLY A 87 5.71 -0.09 19.77
C GLY A 87 4.89 0.72 18.75
N ARG A 88 3.65 1.07 19.11
CA ARG A 88 2.78 1.90 18.25
C ARG A 88 3.34 3.31 18.13
N ALA A 89 3.76 3.92 19.24
CA ALA A 89 4.33 5.26 19.24
C ALA A 89 5.63 5.33 18.41
N LEU A 90 6.50 4.32 18.53
CA LEU A 90 7.72 4.22 17.72
C LEU A 90 7.39 4.03 16.24
N LEU A 91 6.46 3.14 15.90
CA LEU A 91 6.03 2.94 14.51
C LEU A 91 5.44 4.22 13.90
N CYS A 92 4.53 4.89 14.61
CA CYS A 92 3.96 6.16 14.15
C CYS A 92 5.06 7.20 13.91
N HIS A 93 6.06 7.30 14.80
CA HIS A 93 7.19 8.21 14.61
C HIS A 93 7.99 7.89 13.34
N LEU A 94 8.31 6.61 13.08
CA LEU A 94 8.98 6.20 11.84
C LEU A 94 8.16 6.52 10.60
N MET A 95 6.84 6.36 10.65
CA MET A 95 5.96 6.71 9.54
C MET A 95 5.93 8.21 9.29
N THR A 96 5.91 9.04 10.33
CA THR A 96 6.02 10.50 10.21
C THR A 96 7.36 10.92 9.60
N GLU A 97 8.47 10.31 10.04
CA GLU A 97 9.82 10.54 9.46
C GLU A 97 9.93 10.08 8.00
N SER A 98 9.12 9.10 7.62
CA SER A 98 9.06 8.55 6.26
C SER A 98 8.10 9.33 5.35
N ALA A 99 7.18 10.11 5.92
CA ALA A 99 6.17 10.85 5.18
C ALA A 99 6.86 11.85 4.23
N GLY A 100 6.51 11.81 2.96
CA GLY A 100 7.13 12.62 1.91
C GLY A 100 8.52 12.15 1.45
N ARG A 101 9.17 11.21 2.17
CA ARG A 101 10.45 10.60 1.74
C ARG A 101 10.23 9.31 0.96
N TYR A 102 9.29 8.47 1.43
CA TYR A 102 9.00 7.18 0.82
C TYR A 102 7.53 7.10 0.45
N SER A 103 7.27 6.62 -0.76
CA SER A 103 5.92 6.32 -1.24
C SER A 103 5.46 4.95 -0.77
N GLU A 104 6.37 4.10 -0.29
CA GLU A 104 6.06 2.80 0.27
C GLU A 104 6.94 2.45 1.47
N LEU A 105 6.33 1.85 2.49
CA LEU A 105 7.04 1.22 3.60
C LEU A 105 6.82 -0.29 3.59
N GLN A 106 7.87 -1.07 3.79
CA GLN A 106 7.83 -2.53 3.87
C GLN A 106 8.44 -3.03 5.17
N LEU A 107 7.96 -4.17 5.65
CA LEU A 107 8.51 -4.85 6.82
C LEU A 107 8.23 -6.35 6.82
N SER A 108 9.07 -7.09 7.54
CA SER A 108 8.83 -8.49 7.91
C SER A 108 8.23 -8.50 9.32
N SER A 109 6.94 -8.82 9.44
CA SER A 109 6.25 -8.88 10.73
C SER A 109 6.18 -10.30 11.24
N GLN A 110 6.53 -10.51 12.51
CA GLN A 110 6.15 -11.72 13.21
C GLN A 110 4.62 -11.85 13.24
N GLN A 111 4.10 -13.07 13.10
CA GLN A 111 2.66 -13.29 12.94
C GLN A 111 1.81 -12.70 14.09
N HIS A 112 2.32 -12.70 15.32
CA HIS A 112 1.61 -12.15 16.47
C HIS A 112 1.63 -10.61 16.54
N ALA A 113 2.51 -9.95 15.77
CA ALA A 113 2.67 -8.49 15.75
C ALA A 113 1.90 -7.83 14.60
N THR A 114 1.27 -8.59 13.70
CA THR A 114 0.56 -8.04 12.53
C THR A 114 -0.48 -6.99 12.91
N GLY A 115 -1.24 -7.21 13.99
CA GLY A 115 -2.26 -6.26 14.45
C GLY A 115 -1.71 -4.87 14.83
N LEU A 116 -0.43 -4.78 15.27
CA LEU A 116 0.24 -3.50 15.48
C LEU A 116 0.40 -2.74 14.17
N TYR A 117 0.87 -3.43 13.13
CA TYR A 117 1.17 -2.85 11.83
C TYR A 117 -0.10 -2.58 11.01
N GLU A 118 -1.09 -3.47 11.05
CA GLU A 118 -2.41 -3.22 10.46
C GLU A 118 -3.08 -1.99 11.08
N GLY A 119 -2.92 -1.81 12.40
CA GLY A 119 -3.42 -0.63 13.10
C GLY A 119 -2.70 0.68 12.76
N ALA A 120 -1.61 0.60 12.00
CA ALA A 120 -0.89 1.73 11.43
C ALA A 120 -1.04 1.80 9.89
N GLY A 121 -1.80 0.91 9.26
CA GLY A 121 -2.10 0.92 7.83
C GLY A 121 -1.22 0.04 6.94
N PHE A 122 -0.48 -0.91 7.52
CA PHE A 122 0.23 -1.93 6.76
C PHE A 122 -0.69 -3.12 6.46
N HIS A 123 -0.73 -3.57 5.22
CA HIS A 123 -1.46 -4.78 4.82
C HIS A 123 -0.50 -5.94 4.54
N ILE A 124 -0.98 -7.16 4.76
CA ILE A 124 -0.24 -8.40 4.47
C ILE A 124 -0.19 -8.63 2.95
N CYS A 125 1.02 -8.84 2.42
CA CYS A 125 1.26 -9.05 0.99
C CYS A 125 1.96 -10.39 0.66
N SER A 126 2.01 -11.34 1.61
CA SER A 126 2.64 -12.65 1.43
C SER A 126 1.90 -13.77 2.18
N GLU A 127 2.23 -15.02 1.85
CA GLU A 127 1.95 -16.16 2.71
C GLU A 127 2.93 -16.22 3.90
N VAL A 128 2.60 -17.01 4.92
CA VAL A 128 3.48 -17.18 6.08
C VAL A 128 4.78 -17.86 5.66
N TYR A 129 5.93 -17.28 6.02
CA TYR A 129 7.25 -17.88 5.84
C TYR A 129 8.03 -17.94 7.16
N GLN A 130 9.15 -18.68 7.17
CA GLN A 130 10.02 -18.82 8.33
C GLN A 130 11.23 -17.89 8.19
N GLU A 131 11.51 -17.12 9.24
CA GLU A 131 12.72 -16.30 9.36
C GLU A 131 13.31 -16.54 10.75
N ALA A 132 14.55 -17.05 10.80
CA ALA A 132 15.20 -17.50 12.04
C ALA A 132 14.36 -18.49 12.88
N GLY A 133 13.52 -19.32 12.23
CA GLY A 133 12.63 -20.28 12.90
C GLY A 133 11.35 -19.68 13.49
N ILE A 134 11.05 -18.42 13.17
CA ILE A 134 9.86 -17.70 13.64
C ILE A 134 8.93 -17.45 12.43
N PRO A 135 7.61 -17.67 12.55
CA PRO A 135 6.66 -17.39 11.49
C PRO A 135 6.49 -15.89 11.25
N HIS A 136 6.73 -15.48 10.02
CA HIS A 136 6.67 -14.09 9.56
C HIS A 136 5.72 -13.93 8.36
N LEU A 137 5.29 -12.68 8.18
CA LEU A 137 4.49 -12.20 7.07
C LEU A 137 5.13 -10.89 6.59
N SER A 138 5.38 -10.77 5.29
CA SER A 138 5.70 -9.50 4.66
C SER A 138 4.46 -8.61 4.65
N MET A 139 4.65 -7.37 5.08
CA MET A 139 3.61 -6.35 5.08
C MET A 139 4.12 -5.07 4.43
N ARG A 140 3.22 -4.32 3.79
CA ARG A 140 3.54 -3.04 3.16
C ARG A 140 2.47 -1.97 3.41
N CYS A 141 2.88 -0.71 3.39
CA CYS A 141 2.02 0.47 3.43
C CYS A 141 2.33 1.34 2.21
N LEU A 142 1.36 1.48 1.30
CA LEU A 142 1.51 2.16 0.00
C LEU A 142 1.19 3.67 0.02
N ALA A 143 0.71 4.18 1.16
CA ALA A 143 0.56 5.62 1.37
C ALA A 143 0.94 6.00 2.82
N PRO A 144 2.24 5.95 3.17
CA PRO A 144 2.71 6.22 4.53
C PRO A 144 2.25 7.55 5.11
N ALA A 145 2.23 8.62 4.31
CA ALA A 145 1.77 9.94 4.73
C ALA A 145 0.31 9.88 5.22
N LEU A 146 -0.60 9.37 4.38
CA LEU A 146 -2.03 9.22 4.71
C LEU A 146 -2.26 8.31 5.91
N ALA A 147 -1.55 7.19 5.96
CA ALA A 147 -1.63 6.25 7.06
C ALA A 147 -1.18 6.88 8.38
N SER A 148 -0.09 7.67 8.36
CA SER A 148 0.44 8.33 9.56
C SER A 148 -0.52 9.37 10.15
N GLU A 149 -1.23 10.11 9.29
CA GLU A 149 -2.25 11.09 9.70
C GLU A 149 -3.45 10.43 10.38
N ALA A 150 -3.88 9.27 9.87
CA ALA A 150 -5.07 8.58 10.36
C ALA A 150 -4.80 7.57 11.48
N ALA A 151 -3.57 7.06 11.61
CA ALA A 151 -3.20 6.05 12.60
C ALA A 151 -3.59 6.42 14.04
N PRO A 152 -3.54 7.69 14.49
CA PRO A 152 -4.03 8.05 15.83
C PRO A 152 -5.55 7.98 15.99
N LEU A 153 -6.30 8.07 14.89
CA LEU A 153 -7.75 8.26 14.86
C LEU A 153 -8.52 6.99 14.47
N ARG A 154 -7.89 6.10 13.71
CA ARG A 154 -8.52 4.90 13.13
C ARG A 154 -7.90 3.60 13.64
N GLN A 155 -8.71 2.55 13.69
CA GLN A 155 -8.26 1.24 14.16
C GLN A 155 -7.48 0.44 13.12
N ALA A 156 -7.81 0.58 11.84
CA ALA A 156 -7.18 -0.14 10.74
C ALA A 156 -7.19 0.73 9.45
N PRO A 157 -6.54 1.90 9.47
CA PRO A 157 -6.59 2.83 8.34
C PRO A 157 -6.08 2.18 7.05
N LEU A 158 -6.72 2.45 5.92
CA LEU A 158 -6.34 1.94 4.60
C LEU A 158 -6.35 0.40 4.46
N ILE A 159 -6.91 -0.36 5.41
CA ILE A 159 -6.96 -1.82 5.30
C ILE A 159 -8.25 -2.24 4.59
N LEU A 160 -8.10 -2.90 3.43
CA LEU A 160 -9.21 -3.39 2.61
C LEU A 160 -10.07 -4.39 3.41
N GLY A 161 -11.38 -4.16 3.43
CA GLY A 161 -12.37 -4.90 4.18
C GLY A 161 -12.46 -4.56 5.68
N ARG A 162 -11.68 -3.60 6.18
CA ARG A 162 -11.61 -3.27 7.61
C ARG A 162 -11.65 -1.78 7.95
N ASP A 163 -11.20 -0.89 7.06
CA ASP A 163 -11.36 0.55 7.27
C ASP A 163 -12.78 0.98 6.89
N GLU A 164 -13.62 1.15 7.93
CA GLU A 164 -15.04 1.49 7.81
C GLU A 164 -15.28 2.94 7.39
N GLU A 165 -14.28 3.81 7.54
CA GLU A 165 -14.41 5.22 7.23
C GLU A 165 -14.02 5.54 5.78
N SER A 166 -14.74 6.49 5.17
CA SER A 166 -14.34 7.02 3.88
C SER A 166 -13.17 7.99 4.01
N TRP A 167 -12.32 8.01 2.99
CA TRP A 167 -11.24 8.97 2.80
C TRP A 167 -11.66 9.97 1.75
N LEU A 168 -11.69 11.25 2.09
CA LEU A 168 -11.90 12.31 1.11
C LEU A 168 -10.58 12.69 0.46
N PHE A 169 -10.62 13.05 -0.81
CA PHE A 169 -9.49 13.64 -1.51
C PHE A 169 -9.98 14.78 -2.39
N ASP A 170 -9.19 15.84 -2.44
CA ASP A 170 -9.43 17.04 -3.24
C ASP A 170 -8.19 17.47 -4.06
N ASP A 171 -7.08 16.75 -3.88
CA ASP A 171 -5.84 16.90 -4.62
C ASP A 171 -5.38 15.56 -5.24
N GLN A 172 -4.49 15.67 -6.22
CA GLN A 172 -3.98 14.52 -6.98
C GLN A 172 -3.09 13.60 -6.13
N GLU A 173 -2.25 14.13 -5.25
CA GLU A 173 -1.31 13.32 -4.46
C GLU A 173 -2.07 12.36 -3.54
N ARG A 174 -3.05 12.89 -2.80
CA ARG A 174 -3.92 12.12 -1.92
C ARG A 174 -4.74 11.09 -2.68
N MET A 175 -5.30 11.47 -3.83
CA MET A 175 -6.02 10.55 -4.70
C MET A 175 -5.13 9.39 -5.15
N LEU A 176 -3.91 9.66 -5.63
CA LEU A 176 -3.00 8.61 -6.11
C LEU A 176 -2.54 7.69 -4.98
N GLY A 177 -2.26 8.22 -3.79
CA GLY A 177 -1.92 7.39 -2.62
C GLY A 177 -3.05 6.44 -2.20
N LEU A 178 -4.30 6.92 -2.23
CA LEU A 178 -5.48 6.09 -1.97
C LEU A 178 -5.69 5.05 -3.08
N MET A 179 -5.45 5.42 -4.34
CA MET A 179 -5.58 4.54 -5.50
C MET A 179 -4.59 3.38 -5.41
N ASP A 180 -3.33 3.68 -5.11
CA ASP A 180 -2.28 2.68 -4.96
C ASP A 180 -2.55 1.79 -3.74
N SER A 181 -3.01 2.36 -2.63
CA SER A 181 -3.38 1.60 -1.44
C SER A 181 -4.54 0.63 -1.69
N LEU A 182 -5.56 1.04 -2.44
CA LEU A 182 -6.65 0.14 -2.86
C LEU A 182 -6.13 -0.93 -3.83
N ALA A 183 -5.52 -0.52 -4.94
CA ALA A 183 -5.08 -1.43 -6.01
C ALA A 183 -4.07 -2.47 -5.52
N GLY A 184 -3.15 -2.09 -4.63
CA GLY A 184 -2.14 -3.00 -4.10
C GLY A 184 -2.64 -4.03 -3.10
N GLN A 185 -3.89 -3.90 -2.64
CA GLN A 185 -4.57 -4.89 -1.80
C GLN A 185 -5.51 -5.81 -2.58
N ALA A 186 -5.69 -5.57 -3.88
CA ALA A 186 -6.58 -6.35 -4.73
C ALA A 186 -6.11 -7.82 -4.82
N ARG A 187 -7.03 -8.76 -4.63
CA ARG A 187 -6.74 -10.21 -4.72
C ARG A 187 -7.45 -10.92 -5.86
N GLN A 188 -8.59 -10.40 -6.31
CA GLN A 188 -9.45 -11.04 -7.30
C GLN A 188 -9.75 -10.15 -8.50
N ARG A 189 -10.08 -8.87 -8.28
CA ARG A 189 -10.45 -7.99 -9.38
C ARG A 189 -10.13 -6.52 -9.14
N LEU A 190 -9.91 -5.83 -10.25
CA LEU A 190 -9.84 -4.38 -10.31
C LEU A 190 -10.59 -3.93 -11.56
N TRP A 191 -11.70 -3.21 -11.36
CA TRP A 191 -12.50 -2.68 -12.46
C TRP A 191 -12.45 -1.16 -12.42
N LEU A 192 -11.99 -0.55 -13.52
CA LEU A 192 -11.84 0.89 -13.65
C LEU A 192 -12.79 1.41 -14.73
N TYR A 193 -13.60 2.39 -14.39
CA TYR A 193 -14.44 3.15 -15.32
C TYR A 193 -14.00 4.61 -15.33
N ASP A 194 -13.67 5.13 -16.53
CA ASP A 194 -13.28 6.52 -16.71
C ASP A 194 -13.62 7.05 -18.11
N HIS A 195 -13.44 8.35 -18.37
CA HIS A 195 -13.58 8.91 -19.71
C HIS A 195 -12.39 8.54 -20.60
N ILE A 196 -11.18 8.68 -20.05
CA ILE A 196 -9.91 8.35 -20.69
C ILE A 196 -8.99 7.67 -19.68
N LEU A 197 -8.01 6.91 -20.15
CA LEU A 197 -6.84 6.57 -19.33
C LEU A 197 -5.87 7.74 -19.37
N ASP A 198 -6.10 8.70 -18.48
CA ASP A 198 -5.24 9.87 -18.29
C ASP A 198 -3.81 9.47 -17.89
N HIS A 199 -2.82 10.16 -18.45
CA HIS A 199 -1.41 9.83 -18.22
C HIS A 199 -0.94 10.26 -16.82
N ASP A 200 -1.49 11.32 -16.26
CA ASP A 200 -1.09 11.84 -14.95
C ASP A 200 -1.65 10.94 -13.83
N PHE A 201 -2.79 10.28 -14.06
CA PHE A 201 -3.42 9.39 -13.09
C PHE A 201 -2.98 7.93 -13.24
N TYR A 202 -2.97 7.40 -14.47
CA TYR A 202 -2.85 5.95 -14.71
C TYR A 202 -1.55 5.52 -15.41
N ASP A 203 -0.82 6.41 -16.08
CA ASP A 203 0.47 6.09 -16.74
C ASP A 203 1.66 6.14 -15.76
N ARG A 204 1.50 5.48 -14.61
CA ARG A 204 2.49 5.45 -13.53
C ARG A 204 3.09 4.05 -13.39
N ALA A 205 4.40 3.96 -13.22
CA ALA A 205 5.10 2.68 -13.06
C ALA A 205 4.55 1.88 -11.87
N ARG A 206 4.31 2.57 -10.74
CA ARG A 206 3.69 2.02 -9.54
C ARG A 206 2.32 1.38 -9.83
N PHE A 207 1.39 2.13 -10.43
CA PHE A 207 0.06 1.61 -10.74
C PHE A 207 0.11 0.42 -11.72
N ARG A 208 0.96 0.50 -12.76
CA ARG A 208 1.23 -0.62 -13.67
C ARG A 208 1.70 -1.87 -12.90
N ASP A 209 2.62 -1.71 -11.97
CA ASP A 209 3.19 -2.83 -11.21
C ASP A 209 2.15 -3.46 -10.28
N LEU A 210 1.30 -2.66 -9.63
CA LEU A 210 0.17 -3.16 -8.83
C LEU A 210 -0.85 -3.94 -9.68
N VAL A 211 -1.21 -3.42 -10.86
CA VAL A 211 -2.09 -4.12 -11.80
C VAL A 211 -1.43 -5.41 -12.32
N SER A 212 -0.13 -5.38 -12.59
CA SER A 212 0.65 -6.55 -13.01
C SER A 212 0.74 -7.62 -11.92
N GLU A 213 0.93 -7.22 -10.66
CA GLU A 213 0.88 -8.11 -9.49
C GLU A 213 -0.48 -8.82 -9.41
N LEU A 214 -1.59 -8.07 -9.46
CA LEU A 214 -2.94 -8.64 -9.45
C LEU A 214 -3.16 -9.60 -10.63
N ALA A 215 -2.78 -9.21 -11.84
CA ALA A 215 -2.96 -10.04 -13.01
C ALA A 215 -2.12 -11.34 -12.97
N ARG A 216 -1.05 -11.38 -12.16
CA ARG A 216 -0.20 -12.57 -11.98
C ARG A 216 -0.53 -13.38 -10.72
N SER A 217 -1.23 -12.79 -9.74
CA SER A 217 -1.43 -13.39 -8.41
C SER A 217 -2.30 -14.64 -8.45
N HIS A 218 -3.38 -14.64 -9.24
CA HIS A 218 -4.31 -15.76 -9.30
C HIS A 218 -4.83 -16.02 -10.72
N ARG A 219 -5.13 -17.28 -11.04
CA ARG A 219 -5.63 -17.67 -12.37
C ARG A 219 -6.99 -17.05 -12.72
N LEU A 220 -7.77 -16.66 -11.70
CA LEU A 220 -9.08 -16.03 -11.82
C LEU A 220 -9.04 -14.52 -11.63
N SER A 221 -7.85 -13.91 -11.61
CA SER A 221 -7.75 -12.45 -11.53
C SER A 221 -8.43 -11.80 -12.74
N ASP A 222 -9.24 -10.78 -12.49
CA ASP A 222 -10.09 -10.11 -13.47
C ASP A 222 -9.87 -8.60 -13.43
N VAL A 223 -9.09 -8.08 -14.38
CA VAL A 223 -8.84 -6.65 -14.50
C VAL A 223 -9.52 -6.11 -15.74
N ARG A 224 -10.38 -5.10 -15.54
CA ARG A 224 -11.23 -4.54 -16.60
C ARG A 224 -11.12 -3.03 -16.62
N LEU A 225 -10.80 -2.49 -17.78
CA LEU A 225 -10.69 -1.05 -18.01
C LEU A 225 -11.77 -0.63 -19.01
N LEU A 226 -12.71 0.20 -18.57
CA LEU A 226 -13.81 0.69 -19.40
C LEU A 226 -13.65 2.19 -19.58
N ILE A 227 -13.40 2.63 -20.81
CA ILE A 227 -13.19 4.04 -21.14
C ILE A 227 -14.08 4.53 -22.27
N HIS A 228 -14.28 5.83 -22.40
CA HIS A 228 -15.04 6.42 -23.51
C HIS A 228 -14.18 6.63 -24.75
N ASP A 229 -12.95 7.11 -24.59
CA ASP A 229 -12.05 7.48 -25.70
C ASP A 229 -10.64 6.89 -25.50
N ASP A 230 -10.16 6.12 -26.49
CA ASP A 230 -8.82 5.51 -26.54
C ASP A 230 -7.82 6.29 -27.42
N LYS A 231 -8.20 7.41 -28.05
CA LYS A 231 -7.31 8.19 -28.92
C LYS A 231 -6.08 8.71 -28.19
N THR A 232 -6.18 8.96 -26.89
CA THR A 232 -5.03 9.41 -26.08
C THR A 232 -3.99 8.30 -25.91
N LEU A 233 -4.40 7.03 -25.96
CA LEU A 233 -3.53 5.85 -25.79
C LEU A 233 -2.67 5.56 -27.01
N VAL A 234 -3.07 6.03 -28.18
CA VAL A 234 -2.32 5.83 -29.44
C VAL A 234 -1.23 6.90 -29.60
N LYS A 235 -1.51 8.12 -29.14
CA LYS A 235 -0.63 9.27 -29.32
C LYS A 235 0.65 9.17 -28.49
N ARG A 236 0.58 8.50 -27.33
CA ARG A 236 1.68 8.31 -26.41
C ARG A 236 1.63 6.90 -25.83
N ARG A 237 2.79 6.25 -25.71
CA ARG A 237 2.88 4.90 -25.15
C ARG A 237 2.46 4.93 -23.69
N HIS A 238 1.34 4.27 -23.39
CA HIS A 238 0.77 4.15 -22.05
C HIS A 238 1.17 2.81 -21.41
N GLN A 239 1.66 2.84 -20.17
CA GLN A 239 2.22 1.68 -19.48
C GLN A 239 1.22 0.53 -19.25
N LEU A 240 -0.05 0.84 -18.95
CA LEU A 240 -1.11 -0.19 -18.87
C LEU A 240 -1.38 -0.87 -20.22
N VAL A 241 -1.28 -0.14 -21.33
CA VAL A 241 -1.45 -0.73 -22.68
C VAL A 241 -0.28 -1.67 -23.01
N GLU A 242 0.94 -1.30 -22.63
CA GLU A 242 2.10 -2.19 -22.74
C GLU A 242 1.96 -3.45 -21.86
N LEU A 243 1.38 -3.31 -20.66
CA LEU A 243 1.11 -4.44 -19.77
C LEU A 243 0.06 -5.39 -20.37
N MET A 244 -1.02 -4.84 -20.96
CA MET A 244 -2.06 -5.62 -21.64
C MET A 244 -1.49 -6.55 -22.71
N ARG A 245 -0.48 -6.11 -23.44
CA ARG A 245 0.19 -6.92 -24.47
C ARG A 245 0.89 -8.16 -23.90
N ARG A 246 1.35 -8.09 -22.65
CA ARG A 246 2.06 -9.18 -21.96
C ARG A 246 1.13 -10.11 -21.19
N VAL A 247 0.00 -9.60 -20.67
CA VAL A 247 -0.92 -10.33 -19.77
C VAL A 247 -2.37 -10.29 -20.28
N SER A 248 -2.53 -10.55 -21.57
CA SER A 248 -3.77 -10.27 -22.32
C SER A 248 -5.02 -11.03 -21.89
N SER A 249 -4.89 -12.21 -21.27
CA SER A 249 -6.05 -13.02 -20.86
C SER A 249 -6.71 -12.56 -19.55
N ARG A 250 -6.12 -11.58 -18.84
CA ARG A 250 -6.54 -11.16 -17.49
C ARG A 250 -6.75 -9.66 -17.34
N LEU A 251 -6.29 -8.89 -18.33
CA LEU A 251 -6.42 -7.43 -18.39
C LEU A 251 -7.09 -7.06 -19.71
N GLU A 252 -8.36 -6.69 -19.65
CA GLU A 252 -9.16 -6.32 -20.82
C GLU A 252 -9.51 -4.83 -20.79
N LEU A 253 -9.49 -4.18 -21.96
CA LEU A 253 -9.95 -2.81 -22.16
C LEU A 253 -11.07 -2.79 -23.18
N ARG A 254 -12.16 -2.10 -22.84
CA ARG A 254 -13.29 -1.85 -23.75
C ARG A 254 -13.65 -0.38 -23.80
N LEU A 255 -14.30 -0.01 -24.90
CA LEU A 255 -14.89 1.30 -25.11
C LEU A 255 -16.37 1.27 -24.78
N VAL A 256 -16.80 2.23 -23.97
CA VAL A 256 -18.22 2.48 -23.67
C VAL A 256 -19.00 2.63 -24.96
N ASN A 257 -20.17 2.01 -25.01
CA ASN A 257 -21.11 2.20 -26.10
C ASN A 257 -22.03 3.39 -25.77
N THR A 258 -21.87 4.47 -26.50
CA THR A 258 -22.60 5.74 -26.29
C THR A 258 -24.09 5.64 -26.61
N ASP A 259 -24.54 4.57 -27.27
CA ASP A 259 -25.96 4.32 -27.52
C ASP A 259 -26.71 3.81 -26.27
N TYR A 260 -25.97 3.46 -25.21
CA TYR A 260 -26.50 2.97 -23.94
C TYR A 260 -26.21 3.96 -22.80
N PRO A 261 -27.05 4.00 -21.76
CA PRO A 261 -26.78 4.81 -20.58
C PRO A 261 -25.45 4.43 -19.91
N SER A 262 -24.63 5.43 -19.62
CA SER A 262 -23.39 5.30 -18.86
C SER A 262 -23.44 6.14 -17.60
N GLU A 263 -22.58 5.81 -16.64
CA GLU A 263 -22.41 6.61 -15.42
C GLU A 263 -21.75 7.98 -15.76
N ASP A 264 -22.08 9.02 -15.03
CA ASP A 264 -21.57 10.38 -15.21
C ASP A 264 -20.30 10.67 -14.39
N GLN A 265 -19.85 9.70 -13.59
CA GLN A 265 -18.75 9.83 -12.65
C GLN A 265 -17.81 8.62 -12.73
N PRO A 266 -16.48 8.84 -12.73
CA PRO A 266 -15.52 7.76 -12.79
C PRO A 266 -15.41 7.04 -11.44
N PHE A 267 -15.09 5.75 -11.51
CA PHE A 267 -14.87 4.95 -10.31
C PHE A 267 -13.94 3.77 -10.57
N MET A 268 -13.31 3.30 -9.51
CA MET A 268 -12.52 2.08 -9.47
C MET A 268 -13.05 1.17 -8.37
N LEU A 269 -13.38 -0.07 -8.73
CA LEU A 269 -13.76 -1.12 -7.80
C LEU A 269 -12.58 -2.04 -7.57
N VAL A 270 -12.32 -2.37 -6.31
CA VAL A 270 -11.30 -3.33 -5.91
C VAL A 270 -11.95 -4.44 -5.11
N ASP A 271 -11.88 -5.66 -5.64
CA ASP A 271 -12.58 -6.82 -5.11
C ASP A 271 -14.06 -6.52 -4.84
N ARG A 272 -14.60 -6.94 -3.70
CA ARG A 272 -15.97 -6.62 -3.24
C ARG A 272 -15.97 -5.66 -2.05
N GLU A 273 -14.82 -5.07 -1.75
CA GLU A 273 -14.57 -4.33 -0.51
C GLU A 273 -14.22 -2.87 -0.76
N GLY A 274 -13.50 -2.59 -1.86
CA GLY A 274 -12.93 -1.28 -2.17
C GLY A 274 -13.67 -0.53 -3.27
N LEU A 275 -13.82 0.78 -3.07
CA LEU A 275 -14.35 1.74 -4.05
C LEU A 275 -13.54 3.03 -3.98
N MET A 276 -13.03 3.49 -5.12
CA MET A 276 -12.64 4.88 -5.32
C MET A 276 -13.61 5.52 -6.30
N HIS A 277 -14.06 6.73 -6.00
CA HIS A 277 -15.06 7.44 -6.77
C HIS A 277 -14.67 8.91 -6.88
N ARG A 278 -14.63 9.46 -8.09
CA ARG A 278 -14.39 10.90 -8.30
C ARG A 278 -15.70 11.60 -8.68
N HIS A 279 -15.85 12.85 -8.27
CA HIS A 279 -17.06 13.63 -8.55
C HIS A 279 -17.15 14.07 -10.02
N GLU A 280 -16.00 14.19 -10.70
CA GLU A 280 -15.85 14.62 -12.10
C GLU A 280 -14.71 13.83 -12.75
N PHE A 281 -14.70 13.71 -14.08
CA PHE A 281 -13.70 12.93 -14.83
C PHE A 281 -12.31 13.60 -14.88
N ASP A 282 -12.26 14.92 -14.84
CA ASP A 282 -11.05 15.73 -15.04
C ASP A 282 -10.42 16.21 -13.72
N LYS A 283 -11.12 16.07 -12.59
CA LYS A 283 -10.66 16.56 -11.29
C LYS A 283 -10.28 15.43 -10.32
N PRO A 284 -9.25 15.63 -9.50
CA PRO A 284 -8.89 14.70 -8.43
C PRO A 284 -9.71 15.01 -7.17
N GLN A 285 -11.05 15.01 -7.28
CA GLN A 285 -11.94 15.28 -6.14
C GLN A 285 -12.92 14.14 -5.96
N GLY A 286 -13.06 13.63 -4.75
CA GLY A 286 -13.89 12.45 -4.50
C GLY A 286 -13.65 11.79 -3.16
N PHE A 287 -13.93 10.49 -3.12
CA PHE A 287 -13.69 9.67 -1.94
C PHE A 287 -13.22 8.26 -2.29
N ALA A 288 -12.46 7.66 -1.37
CA ALA A 288 -12.11 6.26 -1.36
C ALA A 288 -12.70 5.58 -0.11
N SER A 289 -13.17 4.35 -0.25
CA SER A 289 -13.65 3.50 0.82
C SER A 289 -12.99 2.14 0.67
N PHE A 290 -12.45 1.64 1.76
CA PHE A 290 -11.85 0.30 1.83
C PHE A 290 -12.83 -0.73 2.39
N HIS A 291 -14.00 -0.30 2.85
CA HIS A 291 -15.09 -1.16 3.29
C HIS A 291 -16.43 -0.50 2.95
N GLY A 292 -17.04 -0.90 1.82
CA GLY A 292 -18.15 -0.15 1.22
C GLY A 292 -19.21 -0.99 0.52
N ALA A 293 -19.53 -2.19 1.02
CA ALA A 293 -20.32 -3.21 0.32
C ALA A 293 -21.61 -2.71 -0.35
N GLY A 294 -22.37 -1.81 0.29
CA GLY A 294 -23.63 -1.28 -0.26
C GLY A 294 -23.47 -0.43 -1.53
N ARG A 295 -22.47 0.46 -1.56
CA ARG A 295 -22.19 1.32 -2.74
C ARG A 295 -21.50 0.54 -3.85
N ILE A 296 -20.70 -0.46 -3.48
CA ILE A 296 -19.97 -1.32 -4.42
C ILE A 296 -20.93 -2.11 -5.29
N LYS A 297 -21.98 -2.71 -4.70
CA LYS A 297 -22.94 -3.51 -5.47
C LYS A 297 -23.62 -2.69 -6.59
N LEU A 298 -24.05 -1.47 -6.28
CA LEU A 298 -24.68 -0.59 -7.28
C LEU A 298 -23.72 -0.23 -8.42
N LYS A 299 -22.48 0.13 -8.08
CA LYS A 299 -21.44 0.45 -9.08
C LYS A 299 -21.00 -0.78 -9.87
N GLU A 300 -20.99 -1.96 -9.26
CA GLU A 300 -20.71 -3.25 -9.92
C GLU A 300 -21.78 -3.57 -10.97
N GLU A 301 -23.06 -3.46 -10.62
CA GLU A 301 -24.17 -3.67 -11.54
C GLU A 301 -24.16 -2.66 -12.69
N ALA A 302 -23.87 -1.38 -12.40
CA ALA A 302 -23.70 -0.36 -13.42
C ALA A 302 -22.52 -0.68 -14.36
N PHE A 303 -21.35 -1.02 -13.79
CA PHE A 303 -20.16 -1.39 -14.55
C PHE A 303 -20.43 -2.57 -15.48
N GLN A 304 -21.05 -3.64 -14.96
CA GLN A 304 -21.32 -4.85 -15.74
C GLN A 304 -22.27 -4.57 -16.91
N ARG A 305 -23.34 -3.79 -16.70
CA ARG A 305 -24.25 -3.37 -17.78
C ARG A 305 -23.50 -2.61 -18.88
N MET A 306 -22.66 -1.65 -18.50
CA MET A 306 -21.87 -0.89 -19.48
C MET A 306 -20.85 -1.80 -20.18
N TRP A 307 -20.20 -2.72 -19.45
CA TRP A 307 -19.21 -3.66 -19.97
C TRP A 307 -19.76 -4.65 -21.00
N ASP A 308 -20.99 -5.14 -20.77
CA ASP A 308 -21.66 -6.07 -21.68
C ASP A 308 -22.09 -5.39 -22.98
N ALA A 309 -22.45 -4.10 -22.92
CA ALA A 309 -22.76 -3.29 -24.10
C ALA A 309 -21.51 -2.71 -24.80
N ALA A 310 -20.35 -2.74 -24.13
CA ALA A 310 -19.11 -2.14 -24.59
C ALA A 310 -18.49 -2.90 -25.78
N ARG A 311 -17.72 -2.16 -26.57
CA ARG A 311 -17.03 -2.69 -27.76
C ARG A 311 -15.52 -2.76 -27.52
N PRO A 312 -14.79 -3.69 -28.16
CA PRO A 312 -13.34 -3.70 -28.11
C PRO A 312 -12.75 -2.46 -28.80
N SER A 313 -11.60 -1.98 -28.32
CA SER A 313 -10.84 -0.93 -29.00
C SER A 313 -10.26 -1.45 -30.33
N LEU A 314 -10.50 -0.71 -31.42
CA LEU A 314 -9.89 -0.98 -32.72
C LEU A 314 -8.45 -0.44 -32.80
N GLU A 315 -8.19 0.70 -32.17
CA GLU A 315 -6.88 1.34 -32.11
C GLU A 315 -5.84 0.42 -31.46
N LEU A 316 -6.20 -0.22 -30.34
CA LEU A 316 -5.32 -1.17 -29.65
C LEU A 316 -4.99 -2.42 -30.48
N ARG A 317 -5.86 -2.80 -31.44
CA ARG A 317 -5.59 -3.91 -32.38
C ARG A 317 -4.63 -3.51 -33.50
N GLN A 318 -4.55 -2.23 -33.85
CA GLN A 318 -3.78 -1.72 -34.98
C GLN A 318 -2.40 -1.19 -34.59
N LEU A 319 -2.16 -0.91 -33.31
CA LEU A 319 -0.84 -0.52 -32.81
C LEU A 319 0.20 -1.61 -33.14
N PRO A 320 1.29 -1.29 -33.86
CA PRO A 320 2.25 -2.27 -34.37
C PRO A 320 2.82 -3.16 -33.25
N LEU A 321 3.07 -4.42 -33.59
CA LEU A 321 3.66 -5.43 -32.71
C LEU A 321 5.04 -5.03 -32.21
#